data_AF-A0AAJ6A8Q2-F1
#
_entry.id   AF-A0AAJ6A8Q2-F1
#
_cell.length_a   1.000
_cell.length_b   1.000
_cell.length_c   1.000
_cell.angle_alpha   90.00
_cell.angle_beta   90.00
_cell.angle_gamma   90.00
#
_symmetry.space_group_name_H-M   'P 1'
#
loop_
_entity.id
_entity.type
_entity.pdbx_description
1 polymer ?
#
loop_
_entity_poly.entity_id
_entity_poly.type
_entity_poly.pdbx_seq_one_letter_code
_entity_poly.pdbx_strand_id
1 'polypeptide(L)' 'MRKRRVRALLPGLVICGGNVERLKELPPKCQRGNNLNALLSGFRVWLDDSLRF' A
#
# COMPACT_ATOMS: atom_id res chain seq x y z
N MET A 1 -5.69 3.78 24.77
CA MET A 1 -5.79 3.71 23.29
C MET A 1 -6.25 2.31 22.88
N ARG A 2 -7.41 2.17 22.21
CA ARG A 2 -7.93 0.86 21.78
C ARG A 2 -7.18 0.39 20.51
N LYS A 3 -6.50 -0.76 20.57
CA LYS A 3 -5.87 -1.39 19.40
C LYS A 3 -6.96 -1.99 18.50
N ARG A 4 -7.30 -1.35 17.39
CA ARG A 4 -8.12 -1.96 16.33
C ARG A 4 -7.26 -2.99 15.59
N ARG A 5 -7.58 -4.27 15.72
CA ARG A 5 -7.01 -5.35 14.91
C ARG A 5 -7.79 -5.43 13.61
N VAL A 6 -7.16 -5.04 12.50
CA VAL A 6 -7.71 -5.28 11.16
C VAL A 6 -7.36 -6.72 10.78
N ARG A 7 -8.37 -7.54 10.46
CA ARG A 7 -8.15 -8.87 9.89
C ARG A 7 -7.82 -8.68 8.41
N ALA A 8 -6.59 -8.99 8.01
CA ALA A 8 -6.11 -8.75 6.65
C ALA A 8 -6.78 -9.71 5.64
N LEU A 9 -7.27 -9.19 4.51
CA LEU A 9 -7.43 -9.99 3.29
C LEU A 9 -6.04 -10.26 2.70
N LEU A 10 -5.70 -11.51 2.37
CA LEU A 10 -4.44 -11.91 1.74
C LEU A 10 -4.66 -12.12 0.23
N PRO A 11 -3.74 -11.72 -0.69
CA PRO A 11 -2.29 -11.83 -0.55
C PRO A 11 -1.49 -10.50 -0.71
N GLY A 12 -0.25 -10.50 -0.21
CA GLY A 12 0.79 -9.48 -0.44
C GLY A 12 0.39 -8.04 -0.13
N LEU A 13 0.41 -7.64 1.14
CA LEU A 13 0.02 -6.28 1.53
C LEU A 13 1.17 -5.29 1.32
N VAL A 14 0.93 -4.20 0.59
CA VAL A 14 1.89 -3.08 0.49
C VAL A 14 1.54 -2.02 1.53
N ILE A 15 2.48 -1.69 2.43
CA ILE A 15 2.35 -0.60 3.39
C ILE A 15 3.01 0.65 2.80
N CYS A 16 2.25 1.73 2.66
CA CYS A 16 2.69 3.02 2.11
C CYS A 16 2.52 4.17 3.13
N GLY A 17 2.84 5.39 2.70
CA GLY A 17 2.64 6.63 3.46
C GLY A 17 3.88 7.08 4.21
N GLY A 18 3.92 8.37 4.61
CA GLY A 18 5.14 9.02 5.12
C GLY A 18 5.74 8.44 6.39
N ASN A 19 5.00 7.61 7.14
CA ASN A 19 5.50 6.95 8.34
C ASN A 19 6.03 5.54 8.09
N VAL A 20 5.96 4.99 6.87
CA VAL A 20 6.40 3.61 6.60
C VAL A 20 7.90 3.41 6.87
N GLU A 21 8.71 4.45 6.68
CA GLU A 21 10.15 4.43 6.97
C GLU A 21 10.46 4.30 8.47
N ARG A 22 9.51 4.69 9.33
CA ARG A 22 9.65 4.59 10.79
C ARG A 22 9.40 3.17 11.31
N LEU A 23 8.94 2.26 10.45
CA LEU A 23 8.81 0.84 10.79
C LEU A 23 10.18 0.18 10.74
N LYS A 24 10.64 -0.28 11.91
CA LYS A 24 11.88 -1.08 12.03
C LYS A 24 11.78 -2.40 11.26
N GLU A 25 10.63 -3.05 11.39
CA GLU A 25 10.33 -4.33 10.74
C GLU A 25 8.94 -4.26 10.12
N LEU A 26 8.78 -4.93 8.97
CA LEU A 26 7.48 -5.10 8.34
C LEU A 26 6.76 -6.30 8.95
N PRO A 27 5.42 -6.25 9.10
CA PRO A 27 4.67 -7.43 9.46
C PRO A 27 4.87 -8.55 8.42
N PRO A 28 4.72 -9.83 8.80
CA PRO A 28 4.83 -10.94 7.87
C PRO A 28 3.93 -10.76 6.64
N LYS A 29 4.46 -11.12 5.47
CA LYS A 29 3.77 -11.00 4.15
C LYS A 29 3.42 -9.56 3.73
N CYS A 30 3.96 -8.56 4.42
CA CYS A 30 3.88 -7.17 3.99
C CYS A 30 5.13 -6.74 3.24
N GLN A 31 4.98 -5.80 2.32
CA GLN A 31 6.05 -5.15 1.58
C GLN A 31 6.01 -3.65 1.85
N ARG A 32 7.19 -3.01 1.88
CA ARG A 32 7.29 -1.55 1.95
C ARG A 32 6.98 -0.99 0.56
N GLY A 33 6.00 -0.12 0.47
CA GLY A 33 5.69 0.58 -0.76
C GLY A 33 6.53 1.83 -0.95
N ASN A 34 6.63 2.28 -2.20
CA ASN A 34 7.31 3.52 -2.59
C ASN A 34 6.26 4.62 -2.80
N ASN A 35 6.50 5.80 -2.22
CA ASN A 35 5.59 6.94 -2.34
C ASN A 35 5.39 7.41 -3.79
N LEU A 36 6.40 7.22 -4.67
CA LEU A 36 6.27 7.50 -6.10
C LEU A 36 5.15 6.69 -6.76
N ASN A 37 4.79 5.54 -6.21
CA ASN A 37 3.70 4.72 -6.74
C ASN A 37 2.34 5.42 -6.65
N ALA A 38 2.14 6.36 -5.71
CA ALA A 38 0.90 7.14 -5.63
C ALA A 38 0.76 8.11 -6.82
N LEU A 39 1.87 8.71 -7.25
CA LEU A 39 1.89 9.54 -8.45
C LEU A 39 1.70 8.67 -9.71
N LEU A 40 2.47 7.58 -9.83
CA LEU A 40 2.37 6.65 -10.95
C LEU A 40 0.97 6.04 -11.08
N SER A 41 0.29 5.76 -9.97
CA SER A 41 -1.09 5.28 -10.00
C SER A 41 -2.05 6.31 -10.59
N GLY A 42 -1.81 7.60 -10.41
CA GLY A 42 -2.62 8.66 -11.03
C GLY A 42 -2.55 8.60 -12.55
N PHE A 43 -1.36 8.44 -13.12
CA PHE A 43 -1.19 8.25 -14.57
C PHE A 43 -1.84 6.95 -15.03
N ARG A 44 -1.68 5.87 -14.26
CA ARG A 44 -2.22 4.56 -14.63
C ARG A 44 -3.74 4.56 -14.69
N VAL A 45 -4.43 5.19 -13.73
CA VAL A 45 -5.90 5.32 -13.78
C VAL A 45 -6.37 6.06 -15.04
N TRP A 46 -5.59 7.03 -15.55
CA TRP A 46 -5.96 7.78 -16.76
C TRP A 46 -5.64 7.03 -18.05
N LEU A 47 -4.48 6.39 -18.13
CA LEU A 47 -3.90 5.86 -19.37
C LEU A 47 -4.14 4.36 -19.57
N ASP A 48 -4.47 3.62 -18.52
CA ASP A 48 -4.68 2.18 -18.58
C ASP A 48 -6.17 1.87 -18.69
N ASP A 49 -6.61 1.59 -19.91
CA ASP A 49 -8.01 1.26 -20.21
C ASP A 49 -8.49 0.01 -19.47
N SER A 50 -7.58 -0.90 -19.07
CA SER A 50 -7.95 -2.11 -18.32
C SER A 50 -8.42 -1.82 -16.89
N LEU A 51 -8.19 -0.61 -16.39
CA LEU A 51 -8.61 -0.14 -15.07
C LEU A 51 -9.92 0.66 -15.10
N ARG A 52 -10.53 0.83 -16.27
CA ARG A 52 -11.87 1.43 -16.41
C ARG A 52 -12.92 0.37 -16.07
N PHE A 53 -13.95 0.76 -15.31
CA PHE A 53 -15.07 -0.07 -14.86
C PHE A 53 -16.27 0.02 -15.82
#